data_AF-A0A1X7HLT8-F1
#
_entry.id   AF-A0A1X7HLT8-F1
#
_cell.length_a   1.000
_cell.length_b   1.000
_cell.length_c   1.000
_cell.angle_alpha   90.00
_cell.angle_beta   90.00
_cell.angle_gamma   90.00
#
_symmetry.space_group_name_H-M   'P 1'
#
loop_
_entity.id
_entity.type
_entity.pdbx_description
1 polymer ?
#
loop_
_entity_poly.entity_id
_entity_poly.type
_entity_poly.pdbx_seq_one_letter_code
_entity_poly.pdbx_strand_id
1 'polypeptide(L)'
;MSADLEDLVPLFRAGRALAWDHHRQQQRSAERQLLLTARALGESLRARKSIPHLSDVEFTVFSQTGEDGIIEWLIQNLPVRSESFIEFGVQDYTESNTRYLMRNRNWRGFVLDANVAHIEAIRNDEIYWKHDLVAESAFITKENVNDLLSSRGRGGEVGLLSIDIDGNDYWVFDAIDVVRPDIVICEYNAVLGDVHALTIPYDPAFQRSIYHPSWLYFGASIRALERAAARKGYALIGSNGAGHNAFFVRAELALHLSIADRSARPSLFRESRAEDGSLSYVGGVERAALIADMPVLDLETGRTAPLAGHGQIYSREWLTRMGEHC
;
A
#
# COMPACT_ATOMS: atom_id res chain seq x y z
N MET A 1 -16.77 -38.73 45.73
CA MET A 1 -17.29 -37.43 45.28
C MET A 1 -16.91 -37.28 43.83
N SER A 2 -17.82 -37.57 42.90
CA SER A 2 -17.64 -37.16 41.50
C SER A 2 -17.95 -35.67 41.44
N ALA A 3 -16.99 -34.84 41.06
CA ALA A 3 -17.30 -33.48 40.64
C ALA A 3 -18.11 -33.58 39.34
N ASP A 4 -19.30 -32.99 39.30
CA ASP A 4 -20.08 -32.97 38.07
C ASP A 4 -19.38 -32.08 37.04
N LEU A 5 -19.55 -32.40 35.76
CA LEU A 5 -18.88 -31.68 34.67
C LEU A 5 -19.18 -30.16 34.70
N GLU A 6 -20.34 -29.78 35.24
CA GLU A 6 -20.78 -28.40 35.43
C GLU A 6 -19.92 -27.63 36.45
N ASP A 7 -19.39 -28.30 37.47
CA ASP A 7 -18.52 -27.70 38.49
C ASP A 7 -17.14 -27.29 37.93
N LEU A 8 -16.75 -27.87 36.79
CA LEU A 8 -15.47 -27.60 36.13
C LEU A 8 -15.57 -26.48 35.07
N VAL A 9 -16.77 -26.09 34.62
CA VAL A 9 -16.96 -25.06 33.60
C VAL A 9 -16.32 -23.70 33.99
N PRO A 10 -16.45 -23.20 35.23
CA PRO A 10 -15.78 -21.97 35.65
C PRO A 10 -14.24 -22.09 35.58
N LEU A 11 -13.69 -23.25 35.95
CA LEU A 11 -12.26 -23.53 35.90
C LEU A 11 -11.76 -23.56 34.45
N PHE A 12 -12.49 -24.18 33.51
CA PHE A 12 -12.16 -24.16 32.08
C PHE A 12 -12.26 -22.76 31.46
N ARG A 13 -13.21 -21.93 31.90
CA ARG A 13 -13.31 -20.53 31.47
C ARG A 13 -12.12 -19.71 31.99
N ALA A 14 -11.78 -19.85 33.27
CA ALA A 14 -10.62 -19.18 33.88
C ALA A 14 -9.30 -19.64 33.26
N GLY A 15 -9.13 -20.95 33.03
CA GLY A 15 -7.95 -21.52 32.38
C GLY A 15 -7.79 -21.02 30.93
N ARG A 16 -8.89 -20.94 30.17
CA ARG A 16 -8.88 -20.30 28.85
C ARG A 16 -8.49 -18.82 28.98
N ALA A 17 -9.16 -18.03 29.82
CA ALA A 17 -8.85 -16.61 29.98
C ALA A 17 -7.37 -16.36 30.30
N LEU A 18 -6.79 -17.15 31.22
CA LEU A 18 -5.36 -17.11 31.55
C LEU A 18 -4.46 -17.46 30.36
N ALA A 19 -4.80 -18.50 29.59
CA ALA A 19 -4.06 -18.87 28.39
C ALA A 19 -4.11 -17.75 27.33
N TRP A 20 -5.27 -17.12 27.14
CA TRP A 20 -5.46 -15.98 26.25
C TRP A 20 -4.67 -14.75 26.72
N ASP A 21 -4.66 -14.46 28.02
CA ASP A 21 -3.86 -13.37 28.60
C ASP A 21 -2.36 -13.61 28.42
N HIS A 22 -1.90 -14.83 28.68
CA HIS A 22 -0.51 -15.21 28.47
C HIS A 22 -0.10 -15.07 27.00
N HIS A 23 -0.94 -15.56 26.07
CA HIS A 23 -0.71 -15.39 24.64
C HIS A 23 -0.64 -13.91 24.25
N ARG A 24 -1.57 -13.08 24.71
CA ARG A 24 -1.53 -11.62 24.48
C ARG A 24 -0.29 -10.95 25.05
N GLN A 25 0.21 -11.40 26.20
CA GLN A 25 1.46 -10.89 26.77
C GLN A 25 2.67 -11.29 25.92
N GLN A 26 2.72 -12.53 25.43
CA GLN A 26 3.77 -12.98 24.52
C GLN A 26 3.76 -12.19 23.21
N GLN A 27 2.60 -12.03 22.56
CA GLN A 27 2.46 -11.25 21.32
C GLN A 27 2.94 -9.80 21.52
N ARG A 28 2.50 -9.13 22.59
CA ARG A 28 2.96 -7.77 22.92
C ARG A 28 4.46 -7.67 23.17
N SER A 29 5.07 -8.72 23.74
CA SER A 29 6.51 -8.75 23.99
C SER A 29 7.28 -8.95 22.70
N ALA A 30 6.81 -9.83 21.81
CA ALA A 30 7.37 -10.03 20.48
C ALA A 30 7.27 -8.76 19.63
N GLU A 31 6.11 -8.10 19.61
CA GLU A 31 5.91 -6.85 18.87
C GLU A 31 6.82 -5.72 19.39
N ARG A 32 6.97 -5.59 20.71
CA ARG A 32 7.92 -4.63 21.30
C ARG A 32 9.36 -4.92 20.87
N GLN A 33 9.75 -6.19 20.84
CA GLN A 33 11.08 -6.58 20.39
C GLN A 33 11.28 -6.28 18.89
N LEU A 34 10.26 -6.53 18.07
CA LEU A 34 10.27 -6.22 16.63
C LEU A 34 10.42 -4.71 16.41
N LEU A 35 9.67 -3.88 17.13
CA LEU A 35 9.78 -2.42 17.09
C LEU A 35 11.18 -1.92 17.47
N LEU A 36 11.77 -2.45 18.55
CA LEU A 36 13.12 -2.09 18.97
C LEU A 36 14.17 -2.50 17.93
N THR A 37 14.01 -3.69 17.33
CA THR A 37 14.90 -4.19 16.29
C THR A 37 14.81 -3.35 15.02
N ALA A 38 13.59 -3.05 14.57
CA ALA A 38 13.34 -2.19 13.42
C ALA A 38 13.90 -0.79 13.63
N ARG A 39 13.77 -0.22 14.84
CA ARG A 39 14.38 1.08 15.16
C ARG A 39 15.91 1.04 15.08
N ALA A 40 16.55 -0.02 15.59
CA ALA A 40 17.99 -0.19 15.47
C ALA A 40 18.44 -0.34 14.01
N LEU A 41 17.67 -1.07 13.19
CA LEU A 41 17.91 -1.20 11.76
C LEU A 41 17.74 0.15 11.04
N GLY A 42 16.68 0.90 11.35
CA GLY A 42 16.43 2.24 10.83
C GLY A 42 17.58 3.21 11.12
N GLU A 43 18.13 3.23 12.33
CA GLU A 43 19.31 4.04 12.65
C GLU A 43 20.56 3.58 11.88
N SER A 44 20.72 2.28 11.63
CA SER A 44 21.80 1.76 10.79
C SER A 44 21.64 2.20 9.32
N LEU A 45 20.42 2.16 8.78
CA LEU A 45 20.10 2.58 7.42
C LEU A 45 20.22 4.09 7.24
N ARG A 46 19.99 4.90 8.28
CA ARG A 46 20.16 6.36 8.27
C ARG A 46 21.52 6.83 7.74
N ALA A 47 22.57 6.06 8.02
CA ALA A 47 23.94 6.35 7.58
C ALA A 47 24.12 6.17 6.06
N ARG A 48 23.23 5.42 5.40
CA ARG A 48 23.27 5.20 3.94
C ARG A 48 22.68 6.41 3.22
N LYS A 49 23.55 7.38 2.91
CA LYS A 49 23.17 8.58 2.14
C LYS A 49 22.98 8.33 0.65
N SER A 50 23.56 7.24 0.14
CA SER A 50 23.36 6.78 -1.23
C SER A 50 23.01 5.32 -1.24
N ILE A 51 22.01 4.95 -2.04
CA ILE A 51 21.54 3.58 -2.20
C ILE A 51 21.39 3.22 -3.68
N PRO A 52 21.63 1.97 -4.09
CA PRO A 52 21.35 1.53 -5.45
C PRO A 52 19.86 1.61 -5.78
N HIS A 53 19.01 0.99 -4.94
CA HIS A 53 17.56 0.90 -5.10
C HIS A 53 16.85 1.10 -3.75
N LEU A 54 15.56 1.45 -3.77
CA LEU A 54 14.75 1.47 -2.54
C LEU A 54 14.69 0.10 -1.85
N SER A 55 14.79 -1.00 -2.60
CA SER A 55 14.82 -2.35 -2.01
C SER A 55 16.00 -2.59 -1.06
N ASP A 56 17.07 -1.79 -1.14
CA ASP A 56 18.24 -1.92 -0.27
C ASP A 56 18.04 -1.37 1.15
N VAL A 57 16.90 -0.72 1.40
CA VAL A 57 16.53 -0.14 2.70
C VAL A 57 15.23 -0.75 3.25
N GLU A 58 14.74 -1.83 2.63
CA GLU A 58 13.53 -2.51 3.06
C GLU A 58 13.70 -3.25 4.39
N PHE A 59 12.65 -3.16 5.20
CA PHE A 59 12.36 -4.08 6.28
C PHE A 59 10.85 -4.05 6.56
N THR A 60 10.38 -5.02 7.31
CA THR A 60 8.96 -5.19 7.61
C THR A 60 8.72 -5.29 9.10
N VAL A 61 7.74 -4.54 9.60
CA VAL A 61 7.16 -4.66 10.94
C VAL A 61 5.66 -4.88 10.83
N PHE A 62 4.97 -4.01 10.09
CA PHE A 62 3.53 -4.05 9.85
C PHE A 62 3.16 -3.90 8.37
N SER A 63 4.03 -3.39 7.49
CA SER A 63 3.72 -3.34 6.06
C SER A 63 3.60 -4.75 5.45
N GLN A 64 2.91 -4.88 4.32
CA GLN A 64 2.80 -6.17 3.63
C GLN A 64 4.17 -6.70 3.19
N THR A 65 5.04 -5.78 2.74
CA THR A 65 6.41 -6.09 2.33
C THR A 65 7.39 -5.12 2.97
N GLY A 66 8.31 -4.52 2.23
CA GLY A 66 9.42 -3.73 2.75
C GLY A 66 9.16 -2.25 3.01
N GLU A 67 7.91 -1.79 2.90
CA GLU A 67 7.54 -0.37 2.92
C GLU A 67 7.96 0.33 4.21
N ASP A 68 7.86 -0.33 5.38
CA ASP A 68 8.25 0.27 6.66
C ASP A 68 9.70 0.80 6.63
N GLY A 69 10.62 0.04 6.02
CA GLY A 69 12.02 0.44 5.90
C GLY A 69 12.27 1.55 4.89
N ILE A 70 11.57 1.51 3.76
CA ILE A 70 11.62 2.58 2.76
C ILE A 70 11.12 3.90 3.38
N ILE A 71 9.96 3.87 4.03
CA ILE A 71 9.35 5.04 4.67
C ILE A 71 10.25 5.61 5.76
N GLU A 72 10.79 4.75 6.63
CA GLU A 72 11.72 5.17 7.69
C GLU A 72 12.97 5.84 7.10
N TRP A 73 13.57 5.26 6.06
CA TRP A 73 14.74 5.85 5.40
C TRP A 73 14.40 7.19 4.73
N LEU A 74 13.25 7.31 4.07
CA LEU A 74 12.82 8.57 3.46
C LEU A 74 12.62 9.67 4.48
N ILE A 75 11.90 9.40 5.58
CA ILE A 75 11.64 10.39 6.63
C ILE A 75 12.94 10.86 7.29
N GLN A 76 13.94 9.99 7.41
CA GLN A 76 15.25 10.35 7.97
C GLN A 76 16.13 11.18 7.01
N ASN A 77 15.86 11.14 5.70
CA ASN A 77 16.68 11.79 4.67
C ASN A 77 15.97 12.92 3.93
N LEU A 78 14.69 13.13 4.19
CA LEU A 78 13.90 14.24 3.65
C LEU A 78 13.54 15.23 4.75
N PRO A 79 13.53 16.54 4.45
CA PRO A 79 12.98 17.55 5.34
C PRO A 79 11.45 17.53 5.27
N VAL A 80 10.82 16.49 5.83
CA VAL A 80 9.37 16.35 5.87
C VAL A 80 8.76 17.46 6.73
N ARG A 81 7.71 18.10 6.20
CA ARG A 81 7.09 19.32 6.73
C ARG A 81 6.01 19.06 7.76
N SER A 82 5.42 17.87 7.75
CA SER A 82 4.29 17.53 8.60
C SER A 82 4.42 16.11 9.12
N GLU A 83 4.30 15.92 10.44
CA GLU A 83 4.27 14.60 11.09
C GLU A 83 2.85 14.03 11.09
N SER A 84 2.27 13.97 9.89
CA SER A 84 0.95 13.38 9.64
C SER A 84 0.97 12.48 8.42
N PHE A 85 0.12 11.47 8.45
CA PHE A 85 -0.10 10.59 7.32
C PHE A 85 -1.58 10.38 7.04
N ILE A 86 -1.85 9.95 5.80
CA ILE A 86 -3.16 9.53 5.32
C ILE A 86 -2.95 8.20 4.58
N GLU A 87 -3.75 7.19 4.89
CA GLU A 87 -3.72 5.90 4.19
C GLU A 87 -5.14 5.45 3.83
N PHE A 88 -5.31 5.01 2.58
CA PHE A 88 -6.56 4.48 2.06
C PHE A 88 -6.46 2.96 1.91
N GLY A 89 -7.58 2.24 2.10
CA GLY A 89 -7.70 0.78 1.98
C GLY A 89 -6.93 0.01 3.05
N VAL A 90 -6.98 0.49 4.29
CA VAL A 90 -6.18 -0.06 5.39
C VAL A 90 -6.63 -1.41 5.93
N GLN A 91 -7.77 -1.93 5.49
CA GLN A 91 -8.44 -3.06 6.13
C GLN A 91 -8.52 -2.84 7.65
N ASP A 92 -8.21 -3.84 8.47
CA ASP A 92 -8.18 -3.71 9.94
C ASP A 92 -6.94 -2.97 10.48
N TYR A 93 -6.10 -2.42 9.59
CA TYR A 93 -4.87 -1.68 9.84
C TYR A 93 -3.78 -2.51 10.52
N THR A 94 -3.95 -3.82 10.70
CA THR A 94 -2.92 -4.66 11.33
C THR A 94 -1.72 -4.86 10.42
N GLU A 95 -1.97 -4.97 9.11
CA GLU A 95 -1.04 -4.88 7.99
C GLU A 95 -1.25 -3.54 7.26
N SER A 96 -0.27 -2.64 7.27
CA SER A 96 -0.39 -1.32 6.64
C SER A 96 0.95 -0.58 6.51
N ASN A 97 1.04 0.36 5.58
CA ASN A 97 2.26 1.14 5.32
C ASN A 97 2.56 2.15 6.43
N THR A 98 1.56 2.60 7.19
CA THR A 98 1.73 3.70 8.14
C THR A 98 1.69 3.30 9.62
N ARG A 99 1.36 2.04 9.94
CA ARG A 99 1.32 1.60 11.35
C ARG A 99 2.68 1.63 12.01
N TYR A 100 3.76 1.23 11.33
CA TYR A 100 5.11 1.33 11.92
C TYR A 100 5.49 2.79 12.18
N LEU A 101 5.22 3.66 11.21
CA LEU A 101 5.47 5.09 11.30
C LEU A 101 4.77 5.72 12.52
N MET A 102 3.49 5.44 12.71
CA MET A 102 2.72 5.86 13.90
C MET A 102 3.35 5.30 15.19
N ARG A 103 3.67 4.01 15.23
CA ARG A 103 4.19 3.33 16.44
C ARG A 103 5.61 3.77 16.81
N ASN A 104 6.45 4.04 15.83
CA ASN A 104 7.86 4.38 16.01
C ASN A 104 8.09 5.88 16.21
N ARG A 105 7.34 6.73 15.48
CA ARG A 105 7.54 8.19 15.44
C ARG A 105 6.38 9.00 16.01
N ASN A 106 5.28 8.35 16.41
CA ASN A 106 4.09 9.00 16.97
C ASN A 106 3.45 10.04 16.03
N TRP A 107 3.48 9.78 14.72
CA TRP A 107 2.80 10.60 13.72
C TRP A 107 1.28 10.48 13.85
N ARG A 108 0.58 11.57 13.48
CA ARG A 108 -0.88 11.63 13.49
C ARG A 108 -1.46 11.00 12.22
N GLY A 109 -2.47 10.15 12.36
CA GLY A 109 -2.99 9.34 11.26
C GLY A 109 -4.41 9.69 10.83
N PHE A 110 -4.68 9.61 9.52
CA PHE A 110 -6.02 9.38 8.98
C PHE A 110 -6.02 8.07 8.22
N VAL A 111 -6.94 7.16 8.55
CA VAL A 111 -7.06 5.91 7.82
C VAL A 111 -8.50 5.70 7.36
N LEU A 112 -8.64 5.21 6.14
CA LEU A 112 -9.93 5.00 5.49
C LEU A 112 -10.01 3.58 4.93
N ASP A 113 -11.16 2.94 5.10
CA ASP A 113 -11.47 1.63 4.50
C ASP A 113 -12.96 1.55 4.14
N ALA A 114 -13.30 0.84 3.08
CA ALA A 114 -14.70 0.69 2.67
C ALA A 114 -15.51 -0.21 3.64
N ASN A 115 -14.85 -1.08 4.39
CA ASN A 115 -15.51 -2.04 5.27
C ASN A 115 -15.66 -1.49 6.70
N VAL A 116 -16.90 -1.34 7.15
CA VAL A 116 -17.21 -0.87 8.51
C VAL A 116 -16.62 -1.80 9.58
N ALA A 117 -16.62 -3.12 9.37
CA ALA A 117 -16.09 -4.07 10.34
C ALA A 117 -14.58 -3.90 10.56
N HIS A 118 -13.84 -3.60 9.49
CA HIS A 118 -12.43 -3.28 9.55
C HIS A 118 -12.17 -2.01 10.38
N ILE A 119 -12.92 -0.93 10.12
CA ILE A 119 -12.81 0.31 10.89
C ILE A 119 -13.17 0.13 12.37
N GLU A 120 -14.19 -0.68 12.67
CA GLU A 120 -14.53 -1.01 14.06
C GLU A 120 -13.44 -1.84 14.73
N ALA A 121 -12.73 -2.71 14.00
CA ALA A 121 -11.56 -3.41 14.54
C ALA A 121 -10.45 -2.42 14.94
N ILE A 122 -10.15 -1.42 14.09
CA ILE A 122 -9.17 -0.37 14.39
C ILE A 122 -9.55 0.40 15.66
N ARG A 123 -10.82 0.81 15.77
CA ARG A 123 -11.33 1.59 16.92
C ARG A 123 -11.28 0.82 18.25
N ASN A 124 -11.31 -0.51 18.19
CA ASN A 124 -11.21 -1.39 19.34
C ASN A 124 -9.76 -1.82 19.67
N ASP A 125 -8.79 -1.54 18.79
CA ASP A 125 -7.36 -1.76 19.05
C ASP A 125 -6.83 -0.71 20.04
N GLU A 126 -5.87 -1.11 20.88
CA GLU A 126 -5.21 -0.22 21.82
C GLU A 126 -4.46 0.95 21.16
N ILE A 127 -4.06 0.82 19.88
CA ILE A 127 -3.46 1.91 19.12
C ILE A 127 -4.38 3.13 19.03
N TYR A 128 -5.70 2.93 19.02
CA TYR A 128 -6.67 4.00 18.79
C TYR A 128 -6.76 4.98 19.96
N TRP A 129 -6.52 4.52 21.19
CA TRP A 129 -6.43 5.40 22.36
C TRP A 129 -5.00 5.85 22.67
N LYS A 130 -3.99 5.11 22.21
CA LYS A 130 -2.57 5.42 22.45
C LYS A 130 -1.98 6.43 21.47
N HIS A 131 -2.60 6.61 20.31
CA HIS A 131 -2.12 7.51 19.26
C HIS A 131 -3.24 8.41 18.74
N ASP A 132 -2.86 9.55 18.16
CA ASP A 132 -3.77 10.43 17.45
C ASP A 132 -4.08 9.84 16.06
N LEU A 133 -5.02 8.89 16.06
CA LEU A 133 -5.48 8.16 14.89
C LEU A 133 -6.98 8.39 14.71
N VAL A 134 -7.38 8.74 13.50
CA VAL A 134 -8.80 8.73 13.11
C VAL A 134 -8.99 7.66 12.05
N ALA A 135 -9.96 6.78 12.27
CA ALA A 135 -10.37 5.74 11.34
C ALA A 135 -11.82 5.99 10.90
N GLU A 136 -12.05 6.06 9.59
CA GLU A 136 -13.36 6.33 9.01
C GLU A 136 -13.70 5.32 7.92
N SER A 137 -14.96 4.90 7.85
CA SER A 137 -15.41 4.01 6.80
C SER A 137 -15.93 4.81 5.63
N ALA A 138 -15.35 4.61 4.45
CA ALA A 138 -15.77 5.27 3.23
C ALA A 138 -15.35 4.45 2.00
N PHE A 139 -16.26 4.32 1.03
CA PHE A 139 -15.92 3.88 -0.31
C PHE A 139 -15.41 5.10 -1.10
N ILE A 140 -14.09 5.15 -1.34
CA ILE A 140 -13.44 6.34 -1.90
C ILE A 140 -13.67 6.41 -3.41
N THR A 141 -14.07 7.59 -3.89
CA THR A 141 -14.28 7.87 -5.31
C THR A 141 -13.58 9.17 -5.69
N LYS A 142 -13.40 9.41 -6.99
CA LYS A 142 -12.87 10.68 -7.50
C LYS A 142 -13.70 11.89 -7.04
N GLU A 143 -15.02 11.70 -6.89
CA GLU A 143 -15.94 12.77 -6.52
C GLU A 143 -15.88 13.11 -5.03
N ASN A 144 -15.66 12.13 -4.16
CA ASN A 144 -15.76 12.32 -2.70
C ASN A 144 -14.40 12.52 -2.00
N VAL A 145 -13.28 12.16 -2.63
CA VAL A 145 -11.98 12.11 -1.94
C VAL A 145 -11.58 13.47 -1.34
N ASN A 146 -11.79 14.57 -2.05
CA ASN A 146 -11.43 15.89 -1.54
C ASN A 146 -12.32 16.34 -0.38
N ASP A 147 -13.60 15.94 -0.36
CA ASP A 147 -14.51 16.22 0.76
C ASP A 147 -14.14 15.41 2.00
N LEU A 148 -13.80 14.12 1.82
CA LEU A 148 -13.30 13.25 2.89
C LEU A 148 -12.03 13.84 3.54
N LEU A 149 -11.11 14.36 2.73
CA LEU A 149 -9.87 14.97 3.19
C LEU A 149 -10.07 16.35 3.85
N SER A 150 -11.00 17.16 3.33
CA SER A 150 -11.21 18.53 3.80
C SER A 150 -12.07 18.61 5.07
N SER A 151 -13.09 17.75 5.19
CA SER A 151 -14.12 17.79 6.25
C SER A 151 -13.59 17.66 7.69
N ARG A 152 -12.33 17.25 7.86
CA ARG A 152 -11.66 17.07 9.16
C ARG A 152 -10.50 18.04 9.40
N GLY A 153 -10.35 19.09 8.59
CA GLY A 153 -9.23 20.03 8.71
C GLY A 153 -7.88 19.40 8.36
N ARG A 154 -7.90 18.34 7.55
CA ARG A 154 -6.70 17.63 7.07
C ARG A 154 -6.20 18.12 5.71
N GLY A 155 -6.77 19.23 5.21
CA GLY A 155 -6.26 19.94 4.03
C GLY A 155 -4.90 20.59 4.29
N GLY A 156 -4.09 20.75 3.23
CA GLY A 156 -2.77 21.37 3.31
C GLY A 156 -1.60 20.38 3.38
N GLU A 157 -0.60 20.68 4.21
CA GLU A 157 0.67 19.94 4.26
C GLU A 157 0.52 18.58 4.99
N VAL A 158 0.84 17.50 4.29
CA VAL A 158 0.82 16.13 4.80
C VAL A 158 2.22 15.54 4.65
N GLY A 159 2.67 14.72 5.60
CA GLY A 159 3.99 14.08 5.49
C GLY A 159 3.95 12.93 4.48
N LEU A 160 2.96 12.05 4.62
CA LEU A 160 2.82 10.85 3.79
C LEU A 160 1.36 10.61 3.38
N LEU A 161 1.14 10.32 2.10
CA LEU A 161 -0.13 9.81 1.57
C LEU A 161 0.11 8.43 0.97
N SER A 162 -0.64 7.41 1.41
CA SER A 162 -0.61 6.06 0.85
C SER A 162 -1.97 5.72 0.24
N ILE A 163 -1.97 5.34 -1.03
CA ILE A 163 -3.16 5.01 -1.82
C ILE A 163 -3.04 3.56 -2.27
N ASP A 164 -3.88 2.72 -1.71
CA ASP A 164 -4.02 1.31 -2.05
C ASP A 164 -5.49 0.95 -1.85
N ILE A 165 -6.30 1.02 -2.90
CA ILE A 165 -7.75 0.79 -2.85
C ILE A 165 -8.20 -0.29 -3.85
N ASP A 166 -7.27 -1.10 -4.34
CA ASP A 166 -7.52 -2.24 -5.22
C ASP A 166 -8.33 -1.89 -6.48
N GLY A 167 -8.14 -0.71 -7.09
CA GLY A 167 -9.01 -0.28 -8.19
C GLY A 167 -8.75 1.10 -8.76
N ASN A 168 -9.45 2.10 -8.23
CA ASN A 168 -9.46 3.46 -8.79
C ASN A 168 -8.25 4.31 -8.35
N ASP A 169 -7.14 3.70 -7.97
CA ASP A 169 -5.95 4.31 -7.37
C ASP A 169 -5.45 5.53 -8.16
N TYR A 170 -5.30 5.37 -9.48
CA TYR A 170 -4.94 6.46 -10.38
C TYR A 170 -5.97 7.60 -10.36
N TRP A 171 -7.27 7.27 -10.43
CA TRP A 171 -8.34 8.27 -10.52
C TRP A 171 -8.49 9.05 -9.22
N VAL A 172 -8.34 8.37 -8.09
CA VAL A 172 -8.33 8.99 -6.76
C VAL A 172 -7.08 9.87 -6.61
N PHE A 173 -5.89 9.36 -6.94
CA PHE A 173 -4.67 10.15 -6.87
C PHE A 173 -4.71 11.40 -7.76
N ASP A 174 -5.19 11.27 -9.00
CA ASP A 174 -5.31 12.39 -9.94
C ASP A 174 -6.27 13.46 -9.41
N ALA A 175 -7.37 13.05 -8.76
CA ALA A 175 -8.42 13.93 -8.25
C ALA A 175 -8.01 14.74 -7.00
N ILE A 176 -7.10 14.23 -6.17
CA ILE A 176 -6.74 14.89 -4.90
C ILE A 176 -6.06 16.24 -5.13
N ASP A 177 -6.64 17.33 -4.67
CA ASP A 177 -6.05 18.68 -4.79
C ASP A 177 -6.07 19.50 -3.49
N VAL A 178 -6.70 18.97 -2.44
CA VAL A 178 -6.84 19.64 -1.14
C VAL A 178 -5.70 19.33 -0.16
N VAL A 179 -4.87 18.32 -0.44
CA VAL A 179 -3.67 17.98 0.34
C VAL A 179 -2.43 18.01 -0.53
N ARG A 180 -1.30 18.29 0.11
CA ARG A 180 0.02 18.28 -0.48
C ARG A 180 0.91 17.38 0.38
N PRO A 181 1.00 16.08 0.11
CA PRO A 181 1.95 15.19 0.76
C PRO A 181 3.41 15.53 0.40
N ASP A 182 4.38 15.25 1.27
CA ASP A 182 5.81 15.24 0.93
C ASP A 182 6.24 13.92 0.26
N ILE A 183 5.63 12.82 0.72
CA ILE A 183 5.80 11.45 0.22
C ILE A 183 4.44 10.91 -0.22
N VAL A 184 4.35 10.35 -1.42
CA VAL A 184 3.18 9.61 -1.91
C VAL A 184 3.58 8.17 -2.16
N ILE A 185 2.80 7.24 -1.65
CA ILE A 185 2.83 5.83 -2.00
C ILE A 185 1.55 5.55 -2.77
N CYS A 186 1.64 4.93 -3.94
CA CYS A 186 0.48 4.60 -4.73
C CYS A 186 0.67 3.22 -5.37
N GLU A 187 -0.34 2.37 -5.21
CA GLU A 187 -0.33 1.02 -5.76
C GLU A 187 -0.39 1.08 -7.29
N TYR A 188 0.50 0.35 -7.96
CA TYR A 188 0.43 0.11 -9.40
C TYR A 188 0.23 -1.37 -9.69
N ASN A 189 -0.53 -1.62 -10.74
CA ASN A 189 -0.72 -2.95 -11.27
C ASN A 189 0.40 -3.28 -12.26
N ALA A 190 1.41 -4.02 -11.79
CA ALA A 190 2.52 -4.49 -12.60
C ALA A 190 2.10 -5.38 -13.78
N VAL A 191 0.88 -5.94 -13.79
CA VAL A 191 0.35 -6.71 -14.92
C VAL A 191 0.14 -5.82 -16.14
N LEU A 192 -0.18 -4.53 -15.96
CA LEU A 192 -0.35 -3.56 -17.04
C LEU A 192 0.99 -3.11 -17.68
N GLY A 193 2.11 -3.53 -17.09
CA GLY A 193 3.46 -3.28 -17.61
C GLY A 193 3.97 -1.86 -17.41
N ASP A 194 5.10 -1.56 -18.06
CA ASP A 194 5.90 -0.36 -17.87
C ASP A 194 6.15 0.46 -19.14
N VAL A 195 5.57 0.03 -20.27
CA VAL A 195 5.72 0.73 -21.56
C VAL A 195 4.68 1.83 -21.74
N HIS A 196 3.42 1.54 -21.43
CA HIS A 196 2.28 2.40 -21.75
C HIS A 196 1.63 2.96 -20.48
N ALA A 197 1.09 4.18 -20.56
CA ALA A 197 0.34 4.82 -19.47
C ALA A 197 -1.11 4.34 -19.44
N LEU A 198 -1.30 3.10 -18.99
CA LEU A 198 -2.60 2.42 -18.93
C LEU A 198 -3.23 2.50 -17.54
N THR A 199 -4.55 2.62 -17.47
CA THR A 199 -5.37 2.46 -16.26
C THR A 199 -6.70 1.81 -16.60
N ILE A 200 -7.36 1.18 -15.64
CA ILE A 200 -8.77 0.78 -15.81
C ILE A 200 -9.64 2.03 -16.10
N PRO A 201 -10.70 1.93 -16.93
CA PRO A 201 -11.69 2.98 -17.05
C PRO A 201 -12.31 3.29 -15.68
N TYR A 202 -12.56 4.56 -15.41
CA TYR A 202 -13.16 4.95 -14.14
C TYR A 202 -14.57 4.40 -13.99
N ASP A 203 -14.82 3.70 -12.89
CA ASP A 203 -16.16 3.38 -12.40
C ASP A 203 -16.22 3.65 -10.88
N PRO A 204 -17.08 4.57 -10.39
CA PRO A 204 -17.21 4.84 -8.96
C PRO A 204 -17.73 3.66 -8.15
N ALA A 205 -18.22 2.57 -8.77
CA ALA A 205 -18.64 1.33 -8.11
C ALA A 205 -17.64 0.18 -8.29
N PHE A 206 -16.43 0.46 -8.81
CA PHE A 206 -15.45 -0.56 -9.15
C PHE A 206 -15.07 -1.45 -7.98
N GLN A 207 -15.18 -2.76 -8.16
CA GLN A 207 -14.69 -3.77 -7.21
C GLN A 207 -13.95 -4.87 -7.97
N ARG A 208 -12.64 -4.96 -7.76
CA ARG A 208 -11.73 -5.91 -8.41
C ARG A 208 -12.23 -7.35 -8.43
N SER A 209 -12.81 -7.80 -7.32
CA SER A 209 -13.34 -9.17 -7.16
C SER A 209 -14.59 -9.46 -8.00
N ILE A 210 -15.36 -8.43 -8.37
CA ILE A 210 -16.57 -8.52 -9.19
C ILE A 210 -16.21 -8.39 -10.67
N TYR A 211 -15.30 -7.47 -10.99
CA TYR A 211 -14.98 -7.10 -12.36
C TYR A 211 -14.25 -8.18 -13.15
N HIS A 212 -13.42 -9.00 -12.49
CA HIS A 212 -12.76 -10.11 -13.17
C HIS A 212 -12.40 -11.23 -12.18
N PRO A 213 -12.71 -12.52 -12.49
CA PRO A 213 -12.49 -13.64 -11.57
C PRO A 213 -11.00 -13.85 -11.22
N SER A 214 -10.08 -13.45 -12.09
CA SER A 214 -8.64 -13.56 -11.80
C SER A 214 -8.16 -12.62 -10.69
N TRP A 215 -8.94 -11.57 -10.37
CA TRP A 215 -8.54 -10.47 -9.49
C TRP A 215 -7.30 -9.70 -9.99
N LEU A 216 -6.92 -9.80 -11.26
CA LEU A 216 -5.74 -9.09 -11.80
C LEU A 216 -6.10 -7.80 -12.54
N TYR A 217 -7.37 -7.54 -12.79
CA TYR A 217 -7.84 -6.35 -13.49
C TYR A 217 -8.19 -5.28 -12.45
N PHE A 218 -7.29 -4.31 -12.25
CA PHE A 218 -7.43 -3.18 -11.32
C PHE A 218 -6.36 -2.12 -11.61
N GLY A 219 -6.50 -0.94 -11.00
CA GLY A 219 -5.40 0.01 -10.84
C GLY A 219 -4.90 0.64 -12.14
N ALA A 220 -3.60 0.93 -12.13
CA ALA A 220 -2.91 1.56 -13.24
C ALA A 220 -1.46 1.06 -13.38
N SER A 221 -0.93 1.17 -14.58
CA SER A 221 0.49 0.96 -14.87
C SER A 221 1.36 1.98 -14.13
N ILE A 222 2.64 1.66 -13.93
CA ILE A 222 3.59 2.62 -13.35
C ILE A 222 3.67 3.92 -14.18
N ARG A 223 3.60 3.83 -15.51
CA ARG A 223 3.66 5.01 -16.40
C ARG A 223 2.46 5.93 -16.22
N ALA A 224 1.28 5.39 -15.95
CA ALA A 224 0.10 6.19 -15.62
C ALA A 224 0.32 6.98 -14.32
N LEU A 225 0.84 6.32 -13.28
CA LEU A 225 1.12 6.97 -11.99
C LEU A 225 2.23 8.02 -12.09
N GLU A 226 3.33 7.73 -12.81
CA GLU A 226 4.41 8.69 -13.07
C GLU A 226 3.87 9.96 -13.73
N ARG A 227 2.98 9.83 -14.72
CA ARG A 227 2.36 10.97 -15.40
C ARG A 227 1.46 11.78 -14.46
N ALA A 228 0.64 11.13 -13.64
CA ALA A 228 -0.17 11.83 -12.64
C ALA A 228 0.71 12.55 -11.62
N ALA A 229 1.71 11.86 -11.07
CA ALA A 229 2.67 12.41 -10.12
C ALA A 229 3.39 13.63 -10.68
N ALA A 230 3.90 13.55 -11.92
CA ALA A 230 4.61 14.65 -12.58
C ALA A 230 3.72 15.88 -12.76
N ARG A 231 2.45 15.73 -13.18
CA ARG A 231 1.50 16.84 -13.28
C ARG A 231 1.25 17.53 -11.95
N LYS A 232 1.35 16.78 -10.86
CA LYS A 232 1.12 17.24 -9.49
C LYS A 232 2.40 17.71 -8.78
N GLY A 233 3.55 17.74 -9.47
CA GLY A 233 4.83 18.22 -8.93
C GLY A 233 5.61 17.18 -8.12
N TYR A 234 5.36 15.89 -8.36
CA TYR A 234 6.05 14.78 -7.71
C TYR A 234 6.98 14.06 -8.69
N ALA A 235 8.04 13.45 -8.16
CA ALA A 235 8.99 12.63 -8.89
C ALA A 235 9.00 11.21 -8.32
N LEU A 236 9.03 10.21 -9.21
CA LEU A 236 9.26 8.81 -8.83
C LEU A 236 10.66 8.66 -8.26
N ILE A 237 10.78 7.93 -7.15
CA ILE A 237 12.05 7.58 -6.52
C ILE A 237 12.30 6.06 -6.45
N GLY A 238 11.34 5.26 -6.90
CA GLY A 238 11.43 3.81 -7.01
C GLY A 238 10.12 3.13 -6.62
N SER A 239 10.14 1.81 -6.52
CA SER A 239 9.10 1.00 -5.89
C SER A 239 9.68 0.14 -4.78
N ASN A 240 8.81 -0.48 -3.99
CA ASN A 240 9.21 -1.66 -3.21
C ASN A 240 9.72 -2.78 -4.15
N GLY A 241 10.46 -3.72 -3.57
CA GLY A 241 11.08 -4.86 -4.22
C GLY A 241 10.05 -5.88 -4.69
N ALA A 242 8.90 -5.92 -4.03
CA ALA A 242 7.76 -6.75 -4.42
C ALA A 242 6.97 -6.19 -5.62
N GLY A 243 7.23 -4.95 -6.04
CA GLY A 243 6.78 -4.44 -7.33
C GLY A 243 5.30 -4.06 -7.41
N HIS A 244 4.72 -3.54 -6.33
CA HIS A 244 3.31 -3.09 -6.29
C HIS A 244 3.12 -1.70 -5.69
N ASN A 245 4.03 -1.24 -4.81
CA ASN A 245 3.95 0.11 -4.23
C ASN A 245 5.00 1.03 -4.84
N ALA A 246 4.55 2.06 -5.57
CA ALA A 246 5.41 3.10 -6.13
C ALA A 246 5.57 4.28 -5.16
N PHE A 247 6.80 4.76 -5.00
CA PHE A 247 7.14 5.86 -4.10
C PHE A 247 7.45 7.11 -4.90
N PHE A 248 6.71 8.17 -4.61
CA PHE A 248 6.93 9.49 -5.17
C PHE A 248 7.22 10.47 -4.04
N VAL A 249 8.03 11.49 -4.34
CA VAL A 249 8.28 12.61 -3.42
C VAL A 249 8.10 13.91 -4.17
N ARG A 250 7.83 15.00 -3.47
CA ARG A 250 7.81 16.33 -4.11
C ARG A 250 9.11 16.54 -4.90
N ALA A 251 9.02 17.07 -6.11
CA ALA A 251 10.16 17.18 -7.00
C ALA A 251 11.32 17.98 -6.37
N GLU A 252 11.01 19.03 -5.59
CA GLU A 252 12.01 19.81 -4.85
C GLU A 252 12.70 19.00 -3.73
N LEU A 253 12.04 17.99 -3.17
CA LEU A 253 12.59 17.14 -2.12
C LEU A 253 13.45 16.00 -2.68
N ALA A 254 13.20 15.57 -3.91
CA ALA A 254 13.94 14.50 -4.58
C ALA A 254 15.44 14.80 -4.73
N LEU A 255 15.84 16.07 -4.64
CA LEU A 255 17.22 16.54 -4.68
C LEU A 255 18.03 16.16 -3.43
N HIS A 256 17.36 15.85 -2.31
CA HIS A 256 18.01 15.38 -1.09
C HIS A 256 18.37 13.89 -1.12
N LEU A 257 17.91 13.15 -2.13
CA LEU A 257 18.05 11.71 -2.20
C LEU A 257 19.07 11.29 -3.27
N SER A 258 20.02 10.43 -2.89
CA SER A 258 20.93 9.75 -3.81
C SER A 258 20.48 8.31 -3.99
N ILE A 259 19.72 8.06 -5.07
CA ILE A 259 19.21 6.74 -5.46
C ILE A 259 19.67 6.50 -6.89
N ALA A 260 20.47 5.46 -7.13
CA ALA A 260 21.09 5.23 -8.43
C ALA A 260 20.07 4.81 -9.49
N ASP A 261 19.13 3.93 -9.12
CA ASP A 261 18.05 3.47 -9.97
C ASP A 261 16.70 3.72 -9.30
N ARG A 262 15.92 4.61 -9.92
CA ARG A 262 14.58 5.03 -9.48
C ARG A 262 13.46 4.37 -10.27
N SER A 263 13.77 3.40 -11.13
CA SER A 263 12.76 2.64 -11.86
C SER A 263 11.90 1.81 -10.91
N ALA A 264 10.62 1.68 -11.23
CA ALA A 264 9.78 0.68 -10.59
C ALA A 264 10.20 -0.74 -11.00
N ARG A 265 9.79 -1.72 -10.20
CA ARG A 265 10.12 -3.13 -10.41
C ARG A 265 8.90 -3.92 -10.87
N PRO A 266 9.08 -4.99 -11.66
CA PRO A 266 7.99 -5.94 -11.86
C PRO A 266 7.60 -6.59 -10.52
N SER A 267 6.31 -6.94 -10.39
CA SER A 267 5.86 -7.84 -9.34
C SER A 267 6.06 -9.30 -9.73
N LEU A 268 6.49 -10.11 -8.78
CA LEU A 268 6.56 -11.57 -8.90
C LEU A 268 5.39 -12.28 -8.18
N PHE A 269 4.38 -11.53 -7.74
CA PHE A 269 3.20 -12.09 -7.07
C PHE A 269 2.43 -13.04 -8.01
N ARG A 270 1.94 -14.12 -7.40
CA ARG A 270 1.13 -15.17 -8.02
C ARG A 270 -0.25 -15.19 -7.38
N GLU A 271 -0.85 -14.01 -7.30
CA GLU A 271 -2.12 -13.75 -6.59
C GLU A 271 -3.38 -14.01 -7.44
N SER A 272 -3.20 -14.43 -8.69
CA SER A 272 -4.32 -14.69 -9.58
C SER A 272 -5.26 -15.74 -8.98
N ARG A 273 -6.54 -15.61 -9.27
CA ARG A 273 -7.58 -16.55 -8.82
C ARG A 273 -8.22 -17.33 -9.96
N ALA A 274 -8.82 -18.47 -9.60
CA ALA A 274 -9.76 -19.20 -10.43
C ALA A 274 -11.20 -18.71 -10.18
N GLU A 275 -12.17 -19.18 -10.97
CA GLU A 275 -13.58 -18.78 -10.84
C GLU A 275 -14.20 -19.10 -9.47
N ASP A 276 -13.68 -20.12 -8.77
CA ASP A 276 -14.10 -20.49 -7.42
C ASP A 276 -13.45 -19.62 -6.32
N GLY A 277 -12.63 -18.64 -6.71
CA GLY A 277 -11.91 -17.74 -5.82
C GLY A 277 -10.61 -18.33 -5.23
N SER A 278 -10.27 -19.58 -5.51
CA SER A 278 -8.99 -20.16 -5.09
C SER A 278 -7.80 -19.56 -5.85
N LEU A 279 -6.60 -19.59 -5.26
CA LEU A 279 -5.39 -19.13 -5.95
C LEU A 279 -5.06 -20.06 -7.12
N SER A 280 -4.97 -19.49 -8.33
CA SER A 280 -4.55 -20.19 -9.55
C SER A 280 -3.05 -20.08 -9.80
N TYR A 281 -2.37 -19.17 -9.08
CA TYR A 281 -0.92 -18.97 -9.10
C TYR A 281 -0.32 -18.68 -10.49
N VAL A 282 -1.06 -18.09 -11.43
CA VAL A 282 -0.49 -17.60 -12.68
C VAL A 282 0.47 -16.46 -12.36
N GLY A 283 1.67 -16.52 -12.95
CA GLY A 283 2.78 -15.61 -12.65
C GLY A 283 3.39 -15.00 -13.90
N GLY A 284 4.39 -14.12 -13.72
CA GLY A 284 5.15 -13.54 -14.82
C GLY A 284 4.27 -12.83 -15.84
N VAL A 285 4.61 -13.01 -17.12
CA VAL A 285 3.92 -12.41 -18.27
C VAL A 285 2.56 -13.05 -18.56
N GLU A 286 2.32 -14.28 -18.11
CA GLU A 286 1.07 -15.01 -18.35
C GLU A 286 -0.13 -14.34 -17.66
N ARG A 287 0.13 -13.55 -16.60
CA ARG A 287 -0.91 -12.76 -15.91
C ARG A 287 -1.66 -11.81 -16.83
N ALA A 288 -0.96 -11.17 -17.77
CA ALA A 288 -1.61 -10.25 -18.73
C ALA A 288 -2.54 -10.99 -19.69
N ALA A 289 -2.25 -12.27 -20.00
CA ALA A 289 -3.12 -13.08 -20.84
C ALA A 289 -4.49 -13.33 -20.19
N LEU A 290 -4.55 -13.38 -18.86
CA LEU A 290 -5.81 -13.58 -18.12
C LEU A 290 -6.77 -12.40 -18.19
N ILE A 291 -6.28 -11.20 -18.54
CA ILE A 291 -7.08 -9.97 -18.61
C ILE A 291 -6.93 -9.28 -19.97
N ALA A 292 -6.53 -10.05 -20.99
CA ALA A 292 -6.15 -9.55 -22.30
C ALA A 292 -7.31 -8.86 -23.04
N ASP A 293 -8.54 -9.32 -22.81
CA ASP A 293 -9.78 -8.80 -23.38
C ASP A 293 -10.38 -7.64 -22.57
N MET A 294 -9.89 -7.42 -21.34
CA MET A 294 -10.40 -6.38 -20.47
C MET A 294 -10.05 -4.98 -20.99
N PRO A 295 -11.00 -4.02 -20.95
CA PRO A 295 -10.78 -2.67 -21.46
C PRO A 295 -9.81 -1.89 -20.58
N VAL A 296 -8.82 -1.24 -21.15
CA VAL A 296 -7.94 -0.30 -20.44
C VAL A 296 -7.92 1.03 -21.17
N LEU A 297 -7.86 2.12 -20.42
CA LEU A 297 -7.70 3.47 -20.93
C LEU A 297 -6.21 3.79 -21.06
N ASP A 298 -5.78 4.17 -22.26
CA ASP A 298 -4.48 4.76 -22.50
C ASP A 298 -4.55 6.28 -22.33
N LEU A 299 -3.83 6.78 -21.33
CA LEU A 299 -3.81 8.19 -20.95
C LEU A 299 -3.02 9.08 -21.93
N GLU A 300 -2.26 8.50 -22.85
CA GLU A 300 -1.54 9.25 -23.88
C GLU A 300 -2.44 9.51 -25.08
N THR A 301 -3.23 8.50 -25.47
CA THR A 301 -4.11 8.57 -26.65
C THR A 301 -5.55 8.95 -26.32
N GLY A 302 -5.96 8.81 -25.05
CA GLY A 302 -7.34 8.98 -24.60
C GLY A 302 -8.28 7.86 -25.08
N ARG A 303 -7.74 6.76 -25.63
CA ARG A 303 -8.52 5.66 -26.18
C ARG A 303 -8.65 4.53 -25.17
N THR A 304 -9.86 4.00 -25.03
CA THR A 304 -10.11 2.73 -24.34
C THR A 304 -10.12 1.57 -25.35
N ALA A 305 -9.35 0.53 -25.08
CA ALA A 305 -9.32 -0.70 -25.87
C ALA A 305 -8.97 -1.91 -24.99
N PRO A 306 -9.20 -3.16 -25.42
CA PRO A 306 -8.71 -4.33 -24.70
C PRO A 306 -7.19 -4.26 -24.47
N LEU A 307 -6.68 -4.77 -23.34
CA LEU A 307 -5.26 -4.77 -23.00
C LEU A 307 -4.38 -5.33 -24.14
N ALA A 308 -4.80 -6.42 -24.77
CA ALA A 308 -4.10 -7.02 -25.91
C ALA A 308 -3.98 -6.09 -27.13
N GLY A 309 -4.81 -5.06 -27.22
CA GLY A 309 -4.80 -4.05 -28.28
C GLY A 309 -3.69 -2.99 -28.15
N HIS A 310 -2.92 -3.00 -27.06
CA HIS A 310 -1.84 -2.02 -26.82
C HIS A 310 -0.45 -2.51 -27.25
N GLY A 311 -0.33 -3.71 -27.82
CA GLY A 311 0.95 -4.23 -28.28
C GLY A 311 1.86 -4.66 -27.14
N GLN A 312 3.14 -4.31 -27.19
CA GLN A 312 4.11 -4.71 -26.17
C GLN A 312 3.99 -3.85 -24.91
N ILE A 313 3.46 -4.42 -23.83
CA ILE A 313 3.28 -3.71 -22.55
C ILE A 313 4.49 -3.78 -21.61
N TYR A 314 5.42 -4.71 -21.82
CA TYR A 314 6.63 -4.87 -21.00
C TYR A 314 7.90 -4.50 -21.75
N SER A 315 8.74 -3.66 -21.13
CA SER A 315 10.07 -3.35 -21.64
C SER A 315 11.01 -4.54 -21.49
N ARG A 316 12.11 -4.53 -22.25
CA ARG A 316 13.15 -5.57 -22.15
C ARG A 316 13.74 -5.67 -20.74
N GLU A 317 13.90 -4.53 -20.07
CA GLU A 317 14.42 -4.50 -18.70
C GLU A 317 13.41 -5.13 -17.72
N TRP A 318 12.12 -4.80 -17.86
CA TRP A 318 11.05 -5.39 -17.07
C TRP A 318 10.99 -6.91 -17.23
N LEU A 319 11.05 -7.41 -18.46
CA LEU A 319 11.12 -8.84 -18.79
C LEU A 319 12.36 -9.50 -18.17
N THR A 320 13.53 -8.88 -18.32
CA THR A 320 14.78 -9.39 -17.72
C THR A 320 14.67 -9.52 -16.20
N ARG A 321 14.06 -8.54 -15.53
CA ARG A 321 13.83 -8.55 -14.07
C ARG A 321 12.81 -9.61 -13.64
N MET A 322 11.89 -10.00 -14.51
CA MET A 322 10.99 -11.15 -14.27
C MET A 322 11.65 -12.50 -14.52
N GLY A 323 12.89 -12.54 -15.01
CA GLY A 323 13.57 -13.78 -15.42
C GLY A 323 13.15 -14.28 -16.81
N GLU A 324 12.46 -13.44 -17.59
CA GLU A 324 12.07 -13.74 -18.97
C GLU A 324 13.23 -13.39 -19.90
N HIS A 325 13.72 -14.38 -20.65
CA HIS A 325 14.73 -14.17 -21.68
C HIS A 325 14.02 -13.93 -23.03
N CYS A 326 14.15 -12.71 -23.57
CA CYS A 326 13.79 -12.42 -24.96
C CYS A 326 14.71 -13.12 -25.96
#